data_AF-A0A7S1DA96-F1
#
_entry.id   AF-A0A7S1DA96-F1
#
_cell.length_a   1.000
_cell.length_b   1.000
_cell.length_c   1.000
_cell.angle_alpha   90.00
_cell.angle_beta   90.00
_cell.angle_gamma   90.00
#
_symmetry.space_group_name_H-M   'P 1'
#
loop_
_entity.id
_entity.type
_entity.pdbx_description
1 polymer ?
#
loop_
_entity_poly.entity_id
_entity_poly.type
_entity_poly.pdbx_seq_one_letter_code
_entity_poly.pdbx_strand_id
1 'polypeptide(L)'
;IGILGLFLGVAGEKLVEVHNSVIDGRRKRNTQIITNMLAPRQHGGIMNKDGTLPKNGWRVMGKLILLEAPIVIIVLAFSFVIGYYEKWSFVKTIYYSVISSTTVGYGDVTPQLQSMRCFCVVFLPLAVAVFCEVLGRIAGAYIEYRIHKREHAFLSRKLTARDLLAMDTNRDGRVSWGEFLVFMLKAMDKIDEDELIQLRQVFDRLDKGNDNALDKNDLAQEWKKNVKSVRKALDLDNEDDDDDDDDDDDDDVHHQQSQDDTPTDMNSSTGV
;
A
#
# COMPACT_ATOMS: atom_id res chain seq x y z
N ILE A 1 -27.87 29.62 0.27
CA ILE A 1 -26.78 29.24 1.20
C ILE A 1 -26.71 27.72 1.39
N GLY A 2 -27.82 27.01 1.64
CA GLY A 2 -27.81 25.54 1.85
C GLY A 2 -27.24 24.69 0.69
N ILE A 3 -27.59 24.99 -0.57
CA ILE A 3 -27.09 24.23 -1.74
C ILE A 3 -25.58 24.43 -1.95
N LEU A 4 -25.08 25.65 -1.71
CA LEU A 4 -23.66 25.97 -1.80
C LEU A 4 -22.86 25.26 -0.69
N GLY A 5 -23.43 25.15 0.51
CA GLY A 5 -22.85 24.42 1.63
C GLY A 5 -22.82 22.91 1.40
N LEU A 6 -23.89 22.32 0.84
CA LEU A 6 -23.91 20.92 0.43
C LEU A 6 -22.85 20.65 -0.65
N PHE A 7 -22.73 21.56 -1.62
CA PHE A 7 -21.77 21.44 -2.70
C PHE A 7 -20.32 21.55 -2.22
N LEU A 8 -20.01 22.52 -1.36
CA LEU A 8 -18.71 22.63 -0.69
C LEU A 8 -18.40 21.42 0.18
N GLY A 9 -19.43 20.84 0.82
CA GLY A 9 -19.31 19.59 1.58
C GLY A 9 -18.92 18.41 0.69
N VAL A 10 -19.66 18.16 -0.40
CA VAL A 10 -19.39 17.04 -1.32
C VAL A 10 -18.08 17.24 -2.09
N ALA A 11 -17.80 18.46 -2.56
CA ALA A 11 -16.54 18.76 -3.23
C ALA A 11 -15.35 18.66 -2.25
N GLY A 12 -15.53 19.11 -1.00
CA GLY A 12 -14.54 18.95 0.07
C GLY A 12 -14.29 17.49 0.41
N GLU A 13 -15.34 16.69 0.59
CA GLU A 13 -15.22 15.24 0.80
C GLU A 13 -14.52 14.56 -0.37
N LYS A 14 -14.85 14.91 -1.62
CA LYS A 14 -14.21 14.33 -2.79
C LYS A 14 -12.75 14.76 -2.94
N LEU A 15 -12.40 16.00 -2.60
CA LEU A 15 -11.03 16.48 -2.62
C LEU A 15 -10.18 15.78 -1.54
N VAL A 16 -10.76 15.62 -0.35
CA VAL A 16 -10.17 14.88 0.77
C VAL A 16 -10.08 13.39 0.45
N GLU A 17 -11.10 12.80 -0.18
CA GLU A 17 -11.12 11.40 -0.62
C GLU A 17 -10.09 11.16 -1.72
N VAL A 18 -9.88 12.09 -2.65
CA VAL A 18 -8.81 11.99 -3.66
C VAL A 18 -7.44 12.06 -2.99
N HIS A 19 -7.22 13.03 -2.10
CA HIS A 19 -5.97 13.14 -1.35
C HIS A 19 -5.70 11.89 -0.50
N ASN A 20 -6.72 11.42 0.21
CA ASN A 20 -6.67 10.20 1.00
C ASN A 20 -6.56 8.95 0.12
N SER A 21 -7.13 8.91 -1.10
CA SER A 21 -7.00 7.76 -2.00
C SER A 21 -5.59 7.62 -2.57
N VAL A 22 -4.89 8.75 -2.75
CA VAL A 22 -3.48 8.76 -3.16
C VAL A 22 -2.60 8.24 -2.02
N ILE A 23 -2.92 8.57 -0.76
CA ILE A 23 -2.23 8.07 0.44
C ILE A 23 -2.60 6.59 0.71
N ASP A 24 -3.87 6.22 0.64
CA ASP A 24 -4.42 4.89 0.91
C ASP A 24 -4.09 3.88 -0.21
N GLY A 25 -3.87 4.34 -1.44
CA GLY A 25 -3.40 3.49 -2.54
C GLY A 25 -2.02 2.87 -2.26
N ARG A 26 -1.23 3.49 -1.37
CA ARG A 26 0.03 2.95 -0.85
C ARG A 26 -0.24 1.97 0.30
N ARG A 27 -1.06 2.37 1.28
CA ARG A 27 -1.42 1.55 2.46
C ARG A 27 -2.14 0.23 2.13
N LYS A 28 -3.12 0.25 1.21
CA LYS A 28 -3.89 -0.95 0.81
C LYS A 28 -3.03 -2.01 0.10
N ARG A 29 -2.04 -1.58 -0.70
CA ARG A 29 -1.09 -2.50 -1.34
C ARG A 29 -0.15 -3.13 -0.32
N ASN A 30 0.29 -2.37 0.67
CA ASN A 30 1.18 -2.87 1.73
C ASN A 30 0.47 -3.89 2.63
N THR A 31 -0.79 -3.63 3.02
CA THR A 31 -1.59 -4.59 3.80
C THR A 31 -1.89 -5.87 3.01
N GLN A 32 -2.20 -5.78 1.71
CA GLN A 32 -2.47 -6.98 0.90
C GLN A 32 -1.24 -7.87 0.70
N ILE A 33 -0.04 -7.31 0.61
CA ILE A 33 1.20 -8.09 0.48
C ILE A 33 1.46 -8.89 1.76
N ILE A 34 1.33 -8.26 2.93
CA ILE A 34 1.53 -8.93 4.23
C ILE A 34 0.45 -9.99 4.49
N THR A 35 -0.81 -9.67 4.21
CA THR A 35 -1.93 -10.62 4.36
C THR A 35 -1.79 -11.82 3.41
N ASN A 36 -1.34 -11.62 2.17
CA ASN A 36 -1.09 -12.71 1.22
C ASN A 36 0.16 -13.53 1.54
N MET A 37 1.09 -13.00 2.35
CA MET A 37 2.27 -13.72 2.82
C MET A 37 1.98 -14.57 4.07
N LEU A 38 1.05 -14.14 4.93
CA LEU A 38 0.70 -14.83 6.18
C LEU A 38 -0.45 -15.85 6.04
N ALA A 39 -1.22 -15.81 4.96
CA ALA A 39 -2.30 -16.78 4.71
C ALA A 39 -1.78 -18.10 4.10
N PRO A 40 -2.19 -19.28 4.60
CA PRO A 40 -1.87 -20.55 3.96
C PRO A 40 -2.52 -20.61 2.57
N ARG A 41 -1.69 -20.81 1.54
CA ARG A 41 -2.11 -20.90 0.13
C ARG A 41 -3.04 -22.09 -0.11
N GLN A 42 -4.35 -21.89 0.03
CA GLN A 42 -5.36 -22.76 -0.56
C GLN A 42 -5.59 -22.34 -2.02
N HIS A 43 -5.18 -23.19 -2.96
CA HIS A 43 -5.46 -23.02 -4.39
C HIS A 43 -6.96 -23.21 -4.65
N GLY A 44 -7.67 -22.14 -4.97
CA GLY A 44 -9.02 -22.22 -5.49
C GLY A 44 -9.61 -20.85 -5.81
N GLY A 45 -9.94 -20.61 -7.08
CA GLY A 45 -10.83 -19.51 -7.48
C GLY A 45 -10.15 -18.32 -8.19
N ILE A 46 -10.27 -18.32 -9.51
CA ILE A 46 -10.37 -17.19 -10.47
C ILE A 46 -9.80 -15.85 -9.98
N MET A 47 -8.48 -15.69 -10.06
CA MET A 47 -7.87 -14.36 -10.04
C MET A 47 -6.83 -14.27 -11.15
N ASN A 48 -7.05 -13.35 -12.10
CA ASN A 48 -6.08 -13.04 -13.14
C ASN A 48 -4.79 -12.56 -12.48
N LYS A 49 -3.68 -13.20 -12.87
CA LYS A 49 -2.38 -13.20 -12.19
C LYS A 49 -1.47 -12.04 -12.54
N ASP A 50 -1.99 -11.00 -13.17
CA ASP A 50 -1.19 -9.92 -13.69
C ASP A 50 -1.76 -8.60 -13.21
N GLY A 51 -1.18 -8.06 -12.13
CA GLY A 51 -1.25 -6.63 -11.80
C GLY A 51 -0.60 -5.72 -12.86
N THR A 52 -0.58 -6.16 -14.12
CA THR A 52 -0.26 -5.38 -15.29
C THR A 52 -1.57 -4.94 -15.92
N LEU A 53 -1.68 -3.64 -16.22
CA LEU A 53 -2.74 -3.14 -17.10
C LEU A 53 -2.86 -4.09 -18.31
N PRO A 54 -4.04 -4.64 -18.61
CA PRO A 54 -4.20 -5.59 -19.70
C PRO A 54 -3.67 -4.94 -20.98
N LYS A 55 -3.03 -5.72 -21.87
CA LYS A 55 -2.42 -5.27 -23.14
C LYS A 55 -3.34 -4.39 -24.01
N ASN A 56 -4.63 -4.33 -23.68
CA ASN A 56 -5.62 -3.41 -24.19
C ASN A 56 -5.94 -2.27 -23.19
N GLY A 57 -4.94 -1.50 -22.74
CA GLY A 57 -5.13 -0.41 -21.76
C GLY A 57 -6.20 0.61 -22.17
N TRP A 58 -6.37 0.82 -23.48
CA TRP A 58 -7.46 1.60 -24.09
C TRP A 58 -8.86 1.09 -23.76
N ARG A 59 -9.05 -0.22 -23.49
CA ARG A 59 -10.35 -0.80 -23.10
C ARG A 59 -10.68 -0.55 -21.64
N VAL A 60 -9.68 -0.50 -20.76
CA VAL A 60 -9.88 -0.16 -19.34
C VAL A 60 -10.10 1.35 -19.20
N MET A 61 -9.27 2.15 -19.88
CA MET A 61 -9.48 3.59 -19.99
C MET A 61 -10.85 3.90 -20.61
N GLY A 62 -11.23 3.17 -21.65
CA GLY A 62 -12.55 3.26 -22.26
C GLY A 62 -13.70 2.93 -21.31
N LYS A 63 -13.57 1.90 -20.46
CA LYS A 63 -14.58 1.54 -19.44
C LYS A 63 -14.71 2.62 -18.36
N LEU A 64 -13.61 3.21 -17.92
CA LEU A 64 -13.61 4.29 -16.92
C LEU A 64 -14.25 5.57 -17.47
N ILE A 65 -13.96 5.90 -18.74
CA ILE A 65 -14.55 7.04 -19.44
C ILE A 65 -16.04 6.81 -19.73
N LEU A 66 -16.42 5.59 -20.11
CA LEU A 66 -17.81 5.23 -20.42
C LEU A 66 -18.74 5.34 -19.19
N LEU A 67 -18.21 5.11 -17.98
CA LEU A 67 -18.97 5.22 -16.74
C LEU A 67 -19.33 6.68 -16.40
N GLU A 68 -18.44 7.63 -16.72
CA GLU A 68 -18.62 9.06 -16.43
C GLU A 68 -19.27 9.85 -17.57
N ALA A 69 -19.25 9.29 -18.78
CA ALA A 69 -19.91 9.83 -19.95
C ALA A 69 -21.36 10.33 -19.69
N PRO A 70 -22.27 9.60 -19.00
CA PRO A 70 -23.63 10.09 -18.77
C PRO A 70 -23.67 11.40 -17.98
N ILE A 71 -22.84 11.56 -16.94
CA ILE A 71 -22.83 12.75 -16.09
C ILE A 71 -22.23 13.94 -16.85
N VAL A 72 -21.15 13.71 -17.62
CA VAL A 72 -20.56 14.73 -18.49
C VAL A 72 -21.54 15.18 -19.57
N ILE A 73 -22.30 14.24 -20.17
CA ILE A 73 -23.34 14.55 -21.16
C ILE A 73 -24.44 15.41 -20.54
N ILE A 74 -24.84 15.16 -19.30
CA ILE A 74 -25.85 15.98 -18.59
C ILE A 74 -25.35 17.42 -18.40
N VAL A 75 -24.09 17.61 -17.97
CA VAL A 75 -23.50 18.96 -17.80
C VAL A 75 -23.42 19.71 -19.14
N LEU A 76 -23.03 19.01 -20.21
CA LEU A 76 -23.01 19.58 -21.55
C LEU A 76 -24.42 19.92 -22.04
N ALA A 77 -25.41 19.05 -21.82
CA ALA A 77 -26.80 19.28 -22.17
C ALA A 77 -27.36 20.54 -21.48
N PHE A 78 -27.10 20.73 -20.19
CA PHE A 78 -27.48 21.94 -19.48
C PHE A 78 -26.77 23.19 -20.02
N SER A 79 -25.50 23.07 -20.41
CA SER A 79 -24.79 24.15 -21.09
C SER A 79 -25.44 24.51 -22.43
N PHE A 80 -25.91 23.50 -23.18
CA PHE A 80 -26.67 23.70 -24.42
C PHE A 80 -28.01 24.37 -24.21
N VAL A 81 -28.73 24.05 -23.13
CA VAL A 81 -29.97 24.74 -22.77
C VAL A 81 -29.72 26.24 -22.55
N ILE A 82 -28.68 26.59 -21.78
CA ILE A 82 -28.31 28.00 -21.56
C ILE A 82 -27.97 28.68 -22.88
N GLY A 83 -27.12 28.05 -23.69
CA GLY A 83 -26.73 28.59 -25.00
C GLY A 83 -27.90 28.79 -25.96
N TYR A 84 -28.90 27.90 -25.93
CA TYR A 84 -30.11 28.04 -26.74
C TYR A 84 -30.96 29.25 -26.33
N TYR A 85 -31.21 29.43 -25.03
CA TYR A 85 -31.98 30.58 -24.53
C TYR A 85 -31.25 31.92 -24.68
N GLU A 86 -29.92 31.91 -24.54
CA GLU A 86 -29.05 33.09 -24.74
C GLU A 86 -28.70 33.34 -26.22
N LYS A 87 -29.21 32.52 -27.14
CA LYS A 87 -28.93 32.59 -28.59
C LYS A 87 -27.44 32.58 -28.93
N TRP A 88 -26.65 31.80 -28.18
CA TRP A 88 -25.23 31.62 -28.44
C TRP A 88 -25.00 30.64 -29.58
N SER A 89 -23.90 30.86 -30.32
CA SER A 89 -23.42 29.88 -31.29
C SER A 89 -22.93 28.61 -30.58
N PHE A 90 -22.94 27.47 -31.28
CA PHE A 90 -22.46 26.18 -30.77
C PHE A 90 -21.06 26.28 -30.13
N VAL A 91 -20.14 26.97 -30.80
CA VAL A 91 -18.76 27.18 -30.31
C VAL A 91 -18.75 27.99 -29.02
N LYS A 92 -19.56 29.05 -28.93
CA LYS A 92 -19.64 29.93 -27.76
C LYS A 92 -20.23 29.18 -26.54
N THR A 93 -21.17 28.28 -26.77
CA THR A 93 -21.75 27.41 -25.74
C THR A 93 -20.73 26.42 -25.17
N ILE A 94 -19.95 25.75 -26.02
CA ILE A 94 -18.88 24.85 -25.57
C ILE A 94 -17.81 25.63 -24.80
N TYR A 95 -17.40 26.78 -25.33
CA TYR A 95 -16.44 27.66 -24.68
C TYR A 95 -16.90 28.05 -23.26
N TYR A 96 -18.15 28.50 -23.12
CA TYR A 96 -18.74 28.83 -21.82
C TYR A 96 -18.74 27.62 -20.87
N SER A 97 -19.14 26.44 -21.36
CA SER A 97 -19.19 25.21 -20.58
C SER A 97 -17.82 24.83 -20.00
N VAL A 98 -16.78 24.84 -20.84
CA VAL A 98 -15.42 24.48 -20.44
C VAL A 98 -14.84 25.51 -19.46
N ILE A 99 -14.95 26.80 -19.74
CA ILE A 99 -14.35 27.84 -18.88
C ILE A 99 -15.04 27.97 -17.54
N SER A 100 -16.36 27.74 -17.50
CA SER A 100 -17.12 27.75 -16.26
C SER A 100 -16.83 26.51 -15.41
N SER A 101 -16.78 25.32 -16.02
CA SER A 101 -16.49 24.06 -15.30
C SER A 101 -15.04 23.95 -14.83
N THR A 102 -14.09 24.52 -15.59
CA THR A 102 -12.67 24.62 -15.20
C THR A 102 -12.38 25.73 -14.19
N THR A 103 -13.39 26.51 -13.80
CA THR A 103 -13.28 27.67 -12.89
C THR A 103 -12.33 28.77 -13.37
N VAL A 104 -11.96 28.79 -14.66
CA VAL A 104 -11.14 29.85 -15.25
C VAL A 104 -11.92 31.18 -15.29
N GLY A 105 -13.19 31.11 -15.71
CA GLY A 105 -14.15 32.20 -15.53
C GLY A 105 -13.76 33.58 -16.08
N TYR A 106 -13.31 33.70 -17.32
CA TYR A 106 -12.92 35.00 -17.91
C TYR A 106 -14.02 36.07 -17.90
N GLY A 107 -15.29 35.67 -17.87
CA GLY A 107 -16.43 36.58 -17.78
C GLY A 107 -16.81 37.28 -19.10
N ASP A 108 -16.13 36.96 -20.19
CA ASP A 108 -16.40 37.45 -21.55
C ASP A 108 -17.69 36.87 -22.14
N VAL A 109 -18.04 35.65 -21.74
CA VAL A 109 -19.31 35.00 -22.06
C VAL A 109 -20.07 34.74 -20.78
N THR A 110 -21.19 35.45 -20.59
CA THR A 110 -22.05 35.32 -19.41
C THR A 110 -23.52 35.39 -19.80
N PRO A 111 -24.39 34.61 -19.16
CA PRO A 111 -25.83 34.66 -19.42
C PRO A 111 -26.39 36.05 -19.08
N GLN A 112 -27.15 36.63 -19.99
CA GLN A 112 -27.79 37.93 -19.82
C GLN A 112 -29.21 37.81 -19.26
N LEU A 113 -29.88 36.70 -19.54
CA LEU A 113 -31.22 36.42 -19.06
C LEU A 113 -31.20 36.11 -17.57
N GLN A 114 -32.04 36.79 -16.80
CA GLN A 114 -32.10 36.62 -15.35
C GLN A 114 -32.47 35.17 -14.94
N SER A 115 -33.35 34.51 -15.71
CA SER A 115 -33.69 33.10 -15.51
C SER A 115 -32.48 32.18 -15.72
N MET A 116 -31.66 32.43 -16.74
CA MET A 116 -30.45 31.66 -17.01
C MET A 116 -29.34 31.91 -15.99
N ARG A 117 -29.25 33.13 -15.43
CA ARG A 117 -28.34 33.43 -14.30
C ARG A 117 -28.70 32.62 -13.07
N CYS A 118 -29.98 32.61 -12.68
CA CYS A 118 -30.44 31.80 -11.54
C CYS A 118 -30.19 30.30 -11.77
N PHE A 119 -30.42 29.83 -12.99
CA PHE A 119 -30.10 28.46 -13.39
C PHE A 119 -28.59 28.17 -13.21
N CYS A 120 -27.71 29.02 -13.75
CA CYS A 120 -26.26 28.85 -13.61
C CYS A 120 -25.81 28.76 -12.16
N VAL A 121 -26.35 29.56 -11.24
CA VAL A 121 -25.98 29.49 -9.82
C VAL A 121 -26.20 28.10 -9.22
N VAL A 122 -27.20 27.35 -9.67
CA VAL A 122 -27.50 26.00 -9.19
C VAL A 122 -26.65 24.94 -9.91
N PHE A 123 -26.46 25.06 -11.22
CA PHE A 123 -25.84 24.01 -12.05
C PHE A 123 -24.33 24.14 -12.21
N LEU A 124 -23.77 25.35 -12.09
CA LEU A 124 -22.33 25.60 -12.26
C LEU A 124 -21.48 24.94 -11.17
N PRO A 125 -21.90 24.90 -9.89
CA PRO A 125 -21.24 24.05 -8.90
C PRO A 125 -21.19 22.60 -9.37
N LEU A 126 -22.33 21.98 -9.71
CA LEU A 126 -22.36 20.59 -10.19
C LEU A 126 -21.38 20.36 -11.36
N ALA A 127 -21.32 21.27 -12.32
CA ALA A 127 -20.37 21.20 -13.44
C ALA A 127 -18.90 21.18 -12.99
N VAL A 128 -18.54 21.97 -11.98
CA VAL A 128 -17.18 22.00 -11.40
C VAL A 128 -16.85 20.70 -10.68
N ALA A 129 -17.78 20.12 -9.91
CA ALA A 129 -17.54 18.84 -9.23
C ALA A 129 -17.25 17.72 -10.23
N VAL A 130 -18.07 17.63 -11.28
CA VAL A 130 -17.89 16.64 -12.35
C VAL A 130 -16.54 16.83 -13.05
N PHE A 131 -16.17 18.09 -13.36
CA PHE A 131 -14.88 18.38 -13.97
C PHE A 131 -13.70 17.94 -13.08
N CYS A 132 -13.78 18.21 -11.77
CA CYS A 132 -12.77 17.81 -10.81
C CYS A 132 -12.65 16.28 -10.68
N GLU A 133 -13.76 15.55 -10.69
CA GLU A 133 -13.76 14.08 -10.64
C GLU A 133 -13.11 13.48 -11.89
N VAL A 134 -13.48 13.97 -13.08
CA VAL A 134 -12.90 13.54 -14.34
C VAL A 134 -11.38 13.79 -14.34
N LEU A 135 -10.96 14.99 -13.93
CA LEU A 135 -9.54 15.33 -13.85
C LEU A 135 -8.79 14.45 -12.84
N GLY A 136 -9.38 14.21 -11.67
CA GLY A 136 -8.83 13.35 -10.62
C GLY A 136 -8.63 11.91 -11.10
N ARG A 137 -9.58 11.34 -11.83
CA ARG A 137 -9.44 9.99 -12.40
C ARG A 137 -8.39 9.92 -13.50
N ILE A 138 -8.32 10.92 -14.38
CA ILE A 138 -7.28 11.00 -15.41
C ILE A 138 -5.90 11.09 -14.75
N ALA A 139 -5.76 11.93 -13.72
CA ALA A 139 -4.52 12.06 -12.95
C ALA A 139 -4.16 10.74 -12.25
N GLY A 140 -5.11 10.07 -11.61
CA GLY A 140 -4.92 8.77 -10.98
C GLY A 140 -4.46 7.70 -11.98
N ALA A 141 -5.13 7.59 -13.12
CA ALA A 141 -4.75 6.66 -14.19
C ALA A 141 -3.35 6.97 -14.75
N TYR A 142 -3.01 8.25 -14.90
CA TYR A 142 -1.67 8.67 -15.32
C TYR A 142 -0.60 8.29 -14.28
N ILE A 143 -0.85 8.54 -12.99
CA ILE A 143 0.05 8.22 -11.90
C ILE A 143 0.26 6.70 -11.80
N GLU A 144 -0.81 5.92 -11.84
CA GLU A 144 -0.75 4.46 -11.78
C GLU A 144 0.05 3.88 -12.96
N TYR A 145 -0.20 4.38 -14.17
CA TYR A 145 0.59 4.01 -15.35
C TYR A 145 2.10 4.30 -15.17
N ARG A 146 2.42 5.45 -14.56
CA ARG A 146 3.81 5.85 -14.28
C ARG A 146 4.45 4.98 -13.21
N ILE A 147 3.71 4.60 -12.16
CA ILE A 147 4.20 3.75 -11.07
C ILE A 147 4.53 2.35 -11.61
N HIS A 148 3.62 1.71 -12.33
CA HIS A 148 3.86 0.37 -12.88
C HIS A 148 5.06 0.33 -13.83
N LYS A 149 5.22 1.35 -14.66
CA LYS A 149 6.37 1.44 -15.57
C LYS A 149 7.69 1.57 -14.81
N ARG A 150 7.69 2.28 -13.68
CA ARG A 150 8.88 2.44 -12.81
C ARG A 150 9.22 1.14 -12.09
N GLU A 151 8.24 0.45 -11.51
CA GLU A 151 8.47 -0.81 -10.77
C GLU A 151 9.15 -1.86 -11.66
N HIS A 152 8.61 -2.10 -12.86
CA HIS A 152 9.20 -3.09 -13.78
C HIS A 152 10.55 -2.63 -14.36
N ALA A 153 10.70 -1.35 -14.70
CA ALA A 153 11.97 -0.82 -15.19
C ALA A 153 13.05 -0.82 -14.11
N PHE A 154 12.67 -0.64 -12.85
CA PHE A 154 13.58 -0.66 -11.71
C PHE A 154 14.08 -2.09 -11.43
N LEU A 155 13.18 -3.07 -11.37
CA LEU A 155 13.54 -4.48 -11.10
C LEU A 155 14.35 -5.12 -12.24
N SER A 156 14.21 -4.61 -13.47
CA SER A 156 14.95 -5.11 -14.64
C SER A 156 16.23 -4.32 -14.95
N ARG A 157 16.53 -3.25 -14.19
CA ARG A 157 17.80 -2.51 -14.39
C ARG A 157 18.97 -3.32 -13.85
N LYS A 158 20.13 -3.14 -14.47
CA LYS A 158 21.39 -3.65 -13.93
C LYS A 158 21.76 -2.85 -12.68
N LEU A 159 22.05 -3.53 -11.58
CA LEU A 159 22.60 -2.91 -10.38
C LEU A 159 23.95 -2.25 -10.71
N THR A 160 24.13 -1.01 -10.26
CA THR A 160 25.36 -0.25 -10.46
C THR A 160 26.18 -0.25 -9.17
N ALA A 161 27.50 -0.03 -9.26
CA ALA A 161 28.37 0.09 -8.10
C ALA A 161 27.88 1.16 -7.08
N ARG A 162 27.26 2.25 -7.56
CA ARG A 162 26.64 3.26 -6.69
C ARG A 162 25.45 2.71 -5.90
N ASP A 163 24.66 1.81 -6.49
CA ASP A 163 23.53 1.18 -5.79
C ASP A 163 24.03 0.25 -4.69
N LEU A 164 25.14 -0.47 -4.93
CA LEU A 164 25.78 -1.32 -3.92
C LEU A 164 26.33 -0.49 -2.76
N LEU A 165 27.01 0.62 -3.04
CA LEU A 165 27.50 1.55 -2.01
C LEU A 165 26.38 2.20 -1.21
N ALA A 166 25.21 2.44 -1.82
CA ALA A 166 24.06 3.00 -1.13
C ALA A 166 23.30 1.97 -0.27
N MET A 167 23.52 0.69 -0.53
CA MET A 167 22.83 -0.43 0.11
C MET A 167 23.62 -1.00 1.28
N ASP A 168 24.95 -0.97 1.19
CA ASP A 168 25.89 -1.27 2.27
C ASP A 168 25.74 -0.25 3.40
N THR A 169 24.85 -0.55 4.35
CA THR A 169 24.44 0.37 5.40
C THR A 169 25.39 0.27 6.58
N ASN A 170 25.94 -0.93 6.82
CA ASN A 170 26.90 -1.20 7.88
C ASN A 170 28.37 -0.92 7.47
N ARG A 171 28.63 -0.63 6.19
CA ARG A 171 29.94 -0.33 5.59
C ARG A 171 30.93 -1.48 5.73
N ASP A 172 30.45 -2.72 5.66
CA ASP A 172 31.30 -3.91 5.69
C ASP A 172 31.92 -4.26 4.32
N GLY A 173 31.58 -3.48 3.28
CA GLY A 173 32.06 -3.67 1.91
C GLY A 173 31.34 -4.79 1.17
N ARG A 174 30.29 -5.36 1.77
CA ARG A 174 29.39 -6.35 1.20
C ARG A 174 27.95 -5.85 1.32
N VAL A 175 27.04 -6.60 0.73
CA VAL A 175 25.60 -6.36 0.82
C VAL A 175 24.98 -7.66 1.30
N SER A 176 24.39 -7.63 2.48
CA SER A 176 23.60 -8.74 3.01
C SER A 176 22.23 -8.84 2.31
N TRP A 177 21.58 -10.00 2.43
CA TRP A 177 20.21 -10.16 1.91
C TRP A 177 19.23 -9.15 2.54
N GLY A 178 19.38 -8.83 3.82
CA GLY A 178 18.54 -7.86 4.52
C GLY A 178 18.70 -6.43 3.97
N GLU A 179 19.95 -6.00 3.75
CA GLU A 179 20.24 -4.69 3.15
C GLU A 179 19.73 -4.60 1.72
N PHE A 180 19.92 -5.66 0.92
CA PHE A 180 19.35 -5.76 -0.41
C PHE A 180 17.82 -5.68 -0.40
N LEU A 181 17.19 -6.40 0.51
CA LEU A 181 15.74 -6.43 0.65
C LEU A 181 15.17 -5.07 1.07
N VAL A 182 15.75 -4.43 2.09
CA VAL A 182 15.34 -3.10 2.58
C VAL A 182 15.51 -2.05 1.48
N PHE A 183 16.64 -2.06 0.78
CA PHE A 183 16.86 -1.16 -0.34
C PHE A 183 15.85 -1.38 -1.46
N MET A 184 15.57 -2.63 -1.82
CA MET A 184 14.60 -2.96 -2.87
C MET A 184 13.19 -2.50 -2.49
N LEU A 185 12.78 -2.69 -1.24
CA LEU A 185 11.46 -2.27 -0.73
C LEU A 185 11.32 -0.74 -0.68
N LYS A 186 12.36 -0.02 -0.23
CA LYS A 186 12.40 1.45 -0.27
C LYS A 186 12.36 1.99 -1.69
N ALA A 187 13.18 1.45 -2.57
CA ALA A 187 13.29 1.94 -3.94
C ALA A 187 12.05 1.64 -4.79
N MET A 188 11.26 0.63 -4.41
CA MET A 188 9.94 0.35 -4.99
C MET A 188 8.80 1.13 -4.31
N ASP A 189 9.09 2.05 -3.39
CA ASP A 189 8.07 2.85 -2.68
C ASP A 189 7.03 1.96 -1.96
N LYS A 190 7.48 0.79 -1.49
CA LYS A 190 6.66 -0.17 -0.72
C LYS A 190 6.72 0.11 0.77
N ILE A 191 7.81 0.69 1.26
CA ILE A 191 7.95 1.04 2.67
C ILE A 191 8.62 2.41 2.73
N ASP A 192 8.02 3.32 3.49
CA ASP A 192 8.58 4.65 3.74
C ASP A 192 9.67 4.59 4.83
N GLU A 193 10.55 5.59 4.88
CA GLU A 193 11.66 5.64 5.87
C GLU A 193 11.15 5.56 7.31
N ASP A 194 10.07 6.30 7.60
CA ASP A 194 9.45 6.35 8.92
C ASP A 194 8.87 4.98 9.34
N GLU A 195 8.29 4.24 8.40
CA GLU A 195 7.76 2.89 8.65
C GLU A 195 8.89 1.91 8.97
N LEU A 196 10.03 2.01 8.26
CA LEU A 196 11.21 1.19 8.56
C LEU A 196 11.80 1.51 9.94
N ILE A 197 11.84 2.78 10.33
CA ILE A 197 12.27 3.18 11.67
C ILE A 197 11.34 2.60 12.74
N GLN A 198 10.02 2.63 12.51
CA GLN A 198 9.06 2.03 13.44
C GLN A 198 9.24 0.50 13.55
N LEU A 199 9.39 -0.19 12.41
CA LEU A 199 9.66 -1.63 12.41
C LEU A 199 10.97 -1.96 13.13
N ARG A 200 12.00 -1.15 12.92
CA ARG A 200 13.28 -1.28 13.62
C ARG A 200 13.12 -1.08 15.13
N GLN A 201 12.38 -0.08 15.57
CA GLN A 201 12.10 0.15 17.00
C GLN A 201 11.27 -0.97 17.65
N VAL A 202 10.39 -1.63 16.89
CA VAL A 202 9.68 -2.82 17.38
C VAL A 202 10.66 -3.98 17.52
N PHE A 203 11.51 -4.18 16.52
CA PHE A 203 12.56 -5.21 16.54
C PHE A 203 13.50 -5.01 17.73
N ASP A 204 14.06 -3.81 17.92
CA ASP A 204 14.99 -3.48 19.01
C ASP A 204 14.36 -3.59 20.41
N ARG A 205 13.03 -3.52 20.50
CA ARG A 205 12.31 -3.74 21.77
C ARG A 205 12.23 -5.22 22.13
N LEU A 206 12.08 -6.06 21.09
CA LEU A 206 11.94 -7.50 21.22
C LEU A 206 13.32 -8.17 21.37
N ASP A 207 14.33 -7.68 20.65
CA ASP A 207 15.71 -8.15 20.70
C ASP A 207 16.42 -7.58 21.94
N LYS A 208 16.34 -8.30 23.06
CA LYS A 208 17.02 -7.93 24.30
C LYS A 208 18.48 -8.38 24.31
N GLY A 209 18.81 -9.38 23.50
CA GLY A 209 20.19 -9.83 23.28
C GLY A 209 21.03 -8.81 22.54
N ASN A 210 20.39 -7.88 21.81
CA ASN A 210 21.00 -6.91 20.91
C ASN A 210 21.97 -7.59 19.92
N ASP A 211 21.65 -8.84 19.57
CA ASP A 211 22.40 -9.65 18.62
C ASP A 211 21.89 -9.44 17.18
N ASN A 212 20.92 -8.53 17.02
CA ASN A 212 20.26 -8.19 15.78
C ASN A 212 19.56 -9.41 15.16
N ALA A 213 19.15 -10.35 16.01
CA ALA A 213 18.30 -11.51 15.73
C ALA A 213 17.15 -11.55 16.76
N LEU A 214 16.14 -12.39 16.50
CA LEU A 214 15.08 -12.66 17.46
C LEU A 214 15.02 -14.16 17.69
N ASP A 215 15.31 -14.58 18.91
CA ASP A 215 15.28 -15.98 19.29
C ASP A 215 14.01 -16.34 20.09
N LYS A 216 13.87 -17.64 20.42
CA LYS A 216 12.72 -18.10 21.22
C LYS A 216 12.75 -17.53 22.63
N ASN A 217 13.93 -17.19 23.16
CA ASN A 217 14.11 -16.71 24.52
C ASN A 217 13.70 -15.23 24.63
N ASP A 218 14.02 -14.42 23.62
CA ASP A 218 13.58 -13.03 23.46
C ASP A 218 12.05 -12.94 23.51
N LEU A 219 11.38 -13.79 22.73
CA LEU A 219 9.93 -13.86 22.64
C LEU A 219 9.28 -14.45 23.92
N ALA A 220 9.90 -15.47 24.53
CA ALA A 220 9.40 -16.09 25.76
C ALA A 220 9.44 -15.12 26.95
N GLN A 221 10.48 -14.27 27.04
CA GLN A 221 10.58 -13.26 28.09
C GLN A 221 9.55 -12.13 27.93
N GLU A 222 9.27 -11.71 26.69
CA GLU A 222 8.20 -10.74 26.38
C GLU A 222 6.83 -11.27 26.81
N TRP A 223 6.56 -12.54 26.50
CA TRP A 223 5.29 -13.21 26.83
C TRP A 223 5.09 -13.35 28.34
N LYS A 224 6.10 -13.85 29.08
CA LYS A 224 6.03 -13.96 30.56
C LYS A 224 5.75 -12.62 31.24
N LYS A 225 6.33 -11.53 30.72
CA LYS A 225 6.11 -10.17 31.24
C LYS A 225 4.69 -9.67 30.96
N ASN A 226 4.17 -9.86 29.75
CA ASN A 226 2.80 -9.48 29.40
C ASN A 226 1.76 -10.30 30.16
N VAL A 227 1.97 -11.60 30.36
CA VAL A 227 1.08 -12.45 31.15
C VAL A 227 1.06 -12.02 32.62
N LYS A 228 2.21 -11.72 33.24
CA LYS A 228 2.25 -11.17 34.61
C LYS A 228 1.58 -9.80 34.73
N SER A 229 1.75 -8.95 33.73
CA SER A 229 1.14 -7.60 33.70
C SER A 229 -0.39 -7.67 33.57
N VAL A 230 -0.89 -8.59 32.75
CA VAL A 230 -2.33 -8.84 32.58
C VAL A 230 -2.93 -9.53 33.81
N ARG A 231 -2.24 -10.50 34.41
CA ARG A 231 -2.66 -11.17 35.65
C ARG A 231 -2.80 -10.19 36.81
N LYS A 232 -1.85 -9.26 36.94
CA LYS A 232 -1.88 -8.16 37.91
C LYS A 232 -2.96 -7.11 37.63
N ALA A 233 -3.27 -6.84 36.36
CA ALA A 233 -4.35 -5.91 36.00
C ALA A 233 -5.76 -6.51 36.18
N LEU A 234 -5.86 -7.84 36.31
CA LEU A 234 -7.09 -8.59 36.54
C LEU A 234 -7.29 -9.00 38.01
N ASP A 235 -6.43 -8.52 38.94
CA ASP A 235 -6.48 -8.84 40.40
C ASP A 235 -6.57 -10.35 40.69
N LEU A 236 -5.88 -11.17 39.90
CA LEU A 236 -5.79 -12.63 40.10
C LEU A 236 -4.64 -13.01 41.04
N ASP A 237 -4.46 -12.25 42.12
CA ASP A 237 -3.47 -12.47 43.17
C ASP A 237 -4.12 -13.12 44.42
N ASN A 238 -4.91 -14.17 44.21
CA ASN A 238 -5.27 -15.11 45.28
C ASN A 238 -4.76 -16.50 44.89
N GLU A 239 -3.75 -16.98 45.63
CA GLU A 239 -3.39 -18.38 45.94
C GLU A 239 -3.15 -19.29 44.70
N ASP A 240 -1.98 -19.88 44.45
CA ASP A 240 -1.04 -20.57 45.34
C ASP A 240 0.42 -20.37 44.87
N ASP A 241 1.29 -19.94 45.81
CA ASP A 241 2.68 -20.41 45.87
C ASP A 241 2.64 -21.79 46.57
N ASP A 242 3.53 -22.72 46.19
CA ASP A 242 3.56 -24.19 46.49
C ASP A 242 2.90 -24.98 45.34
N ASP A 243 3.55 -25.79 44.49
CA ASP A 243 4.76 -26.62 44.59
C ASP A 243 5.35 -26.88 43.17
N ASP A 244 6.52 -27.53 43.17
CA ASP A 244 7.26 -28.17 42.08
C ASP A 244 8.57 -27.45 41.67
N ASP A 245 9.47 -27.33 42.66
CA ASP A 245 10.83 -27.85 42.47
C ASP A 245 10.72 -29.36 42.24
N ASP A 246 11.14 -29.86 41.07
CA ASP A 246 11.86 -31.13 40.86
C ASP A 246 11.84 -31.48 39.37
N ASP A 247 12.99 -31.29 38.72
CA ASP A 247 13.63 -32.28 37.85
C ASP A 247 15.03 -31.72 37.53
N ASP A 248 15.90 -31.81 38.54
CA ASP A 248 17.34 -32.01 38.33
C ASP A 248 17.57 -33.49 37.90
N ASP A 249 18.74 -33.74 37.32
CA ASP A 249 19.35 -35.03 36.92
C ASP A 249 19.04 -35.50 35.48
N ASP A 250 20.02 -35.73 34.58
CA ASP A 250 21.30 -36.40 34.81
C ASP A 250 22.50 -35.77 34.09
N ASP A 251 23.57 -35.63 34.88
CA ASP A 251 24.96 -35.48 34.50
C ASP A 251 25.57 -36.76 33.88
N ASP A 252 26.60 -36.55 33.06
CA ASP A 252 27.80 -37.38 32.82
C ASP A 252 27.73 -38.92 32.88
N VAL A 253 28.05 -39.55 31.75
CA VAL A 253 28.73 -40.87 31.74
C VAL A 253 29.91 -40.86 30.76
N HIS A 254 31.11 -40.63 31.30
CA HIS A 254 32.38 -41.05 30.70
C HIS A 254 33.15 -41.92 31.71
N HIS A 255 33.33 -43.23 31.41
CA HIS A 255 34.63 -43.86 31.09
C HIS A 255 34.68 -45.39 31.32
N GLN A 256 35.20 -46.08 30.27
CA GLN A 256 36.20 -47.18 30.27
C GLN A 256 35.89 -48.53 30.98
N GLN A 257 36.36 -49.71 30.58
CA GLN A 257 37.04 -50.30 29.42
C GLN A 257 37.23 -51.81 29.74
N SER A 258 37.63 -52.62 28.74
CA SER A 258 38.20 -54.01 28.81
C SER A 258 37.20 -55.16 28.60
N GLN A 259 37.48 -56.27 27.91
CA GLN A 259 38.39 -56.72 26.84
C GLN A 259 37.98 -58.20 26.54
N ASP A 260 38.65 -58.87 25.60
CA ASP A 260 38.54 -60.27 25.13
C ASP A 260 37.41 -60.59 24.13
N ASP A 261 37.62 -61.26 23.00
CA ASP A 261 38.83 -61.78 22.35
C ASP A 261 38.51 -62.11 20.86
N THR A 262 39.55 -62.03 20.03
CA THR A 262 39.73 -62.19 18.56
C THR A 262 39.25 -63.52 17.88
N PRO A 263 39.62 -63.85 16.61
CA PRO A 263 39.41 -63.18 15.30
C PRO A 263 38.98 -64.16 14.17
N THR A 264 38.37 -63.73 13.04
CA THR A 264 38.48 -64.50 11.76
C THR A 264 38.23 -63.67 10.49
N ASP A 265 39.30 -63.56 9.70
CA ASP A 265 39.42 -63.55 8.23
C ASP A 265 38.82 -62.49 7.30
N MET A 266 39.77 -61.82 6.63
CA MET A 266 39.97 -61.69 5.17
C MET A 266 38.75 -61.50 4.25
N ASN A 267 38.79 -60.44 3.43
CA ASN A 267 39.05 -60.43 1.97
C ASN A 267 38.63 -59.03 1.43
N SER A 268 39.53 -58.24 0.82
CA SER A 268 39.64 -57.97 -0.63
C SER A 268 38.29 -57.76 -1.34
N SER A 269 38.09 -56.91 -2.34
CA SER A 269 38.88 -56.03 -3.18
C SER A 269 37.85 -55.38 -4.11
N THR A 270 38.16 -54.22 -4.71
CA THR A 270 37.62 -53.72 -5.99
C THR A 270 36.10 -53.47 -6.08
N GLY A 271 35.59 -52.39 -6.65
CA GLY A 271 36.12 -51.44 -7.63
C GLY A 271 34.94 -50.97 -8.48
N VAL A 272 35.06 -49.72 -8.94
CA VAL A 272 34.17 -48.98 -9.87
C VAL A 272 32.87 -48.41 -9.27
#